data_AF-A9BQD7-F1
#
_entry.id   AF-A9BQD7-F1
#
_cell.length_a   1.000
_cell.length_b   1.000
_cell.length_c   1.000
_cell.angle_alpha   90.00
_cell.angle_beta   90.00
_cell.angle_gamma   90.00
#
_symmetry.space_group_name_H-M   'P 1'
#
loop_
_entity.id
_entity.type
_entity.pdbx_description
1 polymer ?
#
loop_
_entity_poly.entity_id
_entity_poly.type
_entity_poly.pdbx_seq_one_letter_code
_entity_poly.pdbx_strand_id
1 'polypeptide(L)'
;MSACSIFHGVCSWPGAYAPALERCPVLVVKDFKLHYNPALDGLRGVAILLVILSHSHAPLFDGAFFGVDLFFVLSGYLITSLLLMENESEGRIGFWRFYRRRFYRLMPALALFLGAYCIFAPFLWPDLNDIYTDALVSILYLADYGIAFFDSPDTLLHMWSLSVEEHFYLIWPPLLVLLLRFSKPGRLWRPIALLWALSWLWRVYWVDQGQHFYEIFFRFDTRASGLFAGALLAAVMIERPDFIAALKARMHHAMWVPLAVPLLMALQWDNQDAMVWGITVVECAAVVLLVAASQGSGLVFDMLSSPTLVKLGRLSYGVYLWHYPVVRYLRADFSWPVVVALGLAISVALSALSFYTIERWALRMRDGERKGGERQPQAQPA
;
A
#
# COMPACT_ATOMS: atom_id res chain seq x y z
N MET A 1 23.55 29.64 -12.44
CA MET A 1 24.12 28.53 -11.66
C MET A 1 23.76 28.74 -10.19
N SER A 2 22.60 28.25 -9.77
CA SER A 2 22.21 28.20 -8.36
C SER A 2 21.12 27.15 -8.24
N ALA A 3 21.39 26.08 -7.49
CA ALA A 3 20.49 24.95 -7.28
C ALA A 3 19.62 25.26 -6.05
N CYS A 4 18.32 25.44 -6.26
CA CYS A 4 17.37 25.70 -5.17
C CYS A 4 16.64 24.40 -4.79
N SER A 5 16.95 23.95 -3.58
CA SER A 5 16.50 22.73 -2.89
C SER A 5 15.10 22.90 -2.31
N ILE A 6 14.05 22.25 -2.85
CA ILE A 6 12.68 22.34 -2.26
C ILE A 6 11.89 21.04 -2.47
N PHE A 7 11.73 20.26 -1.39
CA PHE A 7 10.60 19.34 -1.19
C PHE A 7 10.43 19.09 0.31
N HIS A 8 9.60 19.93 0.94
CA HIS A 8 9.07 19.75 2.28
C HIS A 8 7.63 19.27 2.19
N GLY A 9 7.31 18.22 2.95
CA GLY A 9 5.97 17.66 3.09
C GLY A 9 5.88 16.85 4.37
N VAL A 10 5.96 17.54 5.51
CA VAL A 10 5.60 16.99 6.83
C VAL A 10 4.43 17.81 7.34
N CYS A 11 3.24 17.22 7.33
CA CYS A 11 2.05 17.80 7.93
C CYS A 11 2.09 17.53 9.44
N SER A 12 2.64 18.48 10.20
CA SER A 12 2.54 18.57 11.67
C SER A 12 1.32 19.41 12.06
N TRP A 13 0.48 18.94 13.00
CA TRP A 13 -0.58 19.74 13.66
C TRP A 13 -0.92 19.15 15.04
N PRO A 14 -1.49 19.90 16.02
CA PRO A 14 -1.58 21.36 16.23
C PRO A 14 -0.87 21.85 17.52
N GLY A 15 -0.45 23.12 17.54
CA GLY A 15 -0.06 23.84 18.75
C GLY A 15 0.30 25.30 18.47
N ALA A 16 -0.72 26.13 18.22
CA ALA A 16 -0.71 27.61 18.15
C ALA A 16 0.13 28.30 17.04
N TYR A 17 -0.46 29.38 16.50
CA TYR A 17 0.08 30.37 15.54
C TYR A 17 0.01 30.01 14.04
N ALA A 18 -1.13 30.34 13.42
CA ALA A 18 -1.13 30.98 12.09
C ALA A 18 -0.87 32.49 12.32
N PRO A 19 -0.04 33.20 11.52
CA PRO A 19 -0.16 33.27 10.06
C PRO A 19 1.17 33.31 9.26
N ALA A 20 1.24 32.62 8.12
CA ALA A 20 2.15 32.92 7.00
C ALA A 20 1.81 32.01 5.80
N LEU A 21 0.62 32.17 5.25
CA LEU A 21 0.23 31.55 3.97
C LEU A 21 0.72 32.42 2.81
N GLU A 22 2.03 32.55 2.62
CA GLU A 22 2.56 33.11 1.37
C GLU A 22 3.91 32.46 1.01
N ARG A 23 3.91 31.78 -0.16
CA ARG A 23 5.07 31.37 -0.97
C ARG A 23 5.84 30.13 -0.55
N CYS A 24 5.23 28.95 -0.72
CA CYS A 24 5.98 27.75 -1.12
C CYS A 24 6.03 27.70 -2.66
N PRO A 25 7.20 27.49 -3.30
CA PRO A 25 7.27 27.44 -4.76
C PRO A 25 6.64 26.14 -5.25
N VAL A 26 5.70 26.37 -6.16
CA VAL A 26 4.84 25.39 -6.80
C VAL A 26 5.65 24.66 -7.85
N LEU A 27 5.75 23.33 -7.74
CA LEU A 27 6.14 22.51 -8.89
C LEU A 27 4.95 22.43 -9.84
N VAL A 28 5.10 23.12 -10.97
CA VAL A 28 4.10 23.21 -12.04
C VAL A 28 4.39 22.09 -13.03
N VAL A 29 3.61 21.02 -12.92
CA VAL A 29 3.33 20.11 -14.04
C VAL A 29 2.10 20.66 -14.76
N LYS A 30 2.00 20.48 -16.08
CA LYS A 30 0.74 20.69 -16.82
C LYS A 30 -0.33 19.74 -16.25
N ASP A 31 -1.09 20.26 -15.29
CA ASP A 31 -2.38 19.79 -14.78
C ASP A 31 -2.47 18.48 -13.96
N PHE A 32 -1.37 17.78 -13.65
CA PHE A 32 -1.39 16.70 -12.65
C PHE A 32 -0.52 17.02 -11.42
N LYS A 33 -1.16 17.16 -10.25
CA LYS A 33 -0.50 17.35 -8.95
C LYS A 33 -1.00 16.29 -7.97
N LEU A 34 -0.12 15.45 -7.44
CA LEU A 34 -0.45 14.64 -6.26
C LEU A 34 -0.35 15.52 -5.01
N HIS A 35 -1.32 16.43 -4.85
CA HIS A 35 -1.53 17.11 -3.58
C HIS A 35 -1.86 16.09 -2.50
N TYR A 36 -1.61 16.44 -1.23
CA TYR A 36 -2.08 15.61 -0.12
C TYR A 36 -3.58 15.37 -0.28
N ASN A 37 -3.96 14.11 -0.52
CA ASN A 37 -5.34 13.70 -0.69
C ASN A 37 -5.75 12.85 0.53
N PRO A 38 -6.52 13.41 1.48
CA PRO A 38 -6.94 12.69 2.68
C PRO A 38 -7.78 11.44 2.34
N ALA A 39 -8.53 11.43 1.24
CA ALA A 39 -9.32 10.28 0.83
C ALA A 39 -8.44 9.05 0.50
N LEU A 40 -7.18 9.22 0.09
CA LEU A 40 -6.26 8.10 -0.12
C LEU A 40 -5.80 7.46 1.19
N ASP A 41 -5.62 8.27 2.25
CA ASP A 41 -5.40 7.72 3.59
C ASP A 41 -6.69 7.05 4.09
N GLY A 42 -7.85 7.68 3.90
CA GLY A 42 -9.14 7.09 4.21
C GLY A 42 -9.37 5.71 3.57
N LEU A 43 -8.98 5.57 2.30
CA LEU A 43 -9.06 4.33 1.55
C LEU A 43 -8.18 3.23 2.17
N ARG A 44 -6.98 3.58 2.67
CA ARG A 44 -6.16 2.66 3.49
C ARG A 44 -6.84 2.29 4.79
N GLY A 45 -7.53 3.24 5.43
CA GLY A 45 -8.31 3.02 6.64
C GLY A 45 -9.44 2.00 6.40
N VAL A 46 -10.15 2.11 5.28
CA VAL A 46 -11.15 1.10 4.88
C VAL A 46 -10.49 -0.25 4.60
N ALA A 47 -9.39 -0.26 3.83
CA ALA A 47 -8.67 -1.48 3.49
C ALA A 47 -8.22 -2.28 4.73
N ILE A 48 -7.62 -1.61 5.73
CA ILE A 48 -7.18 -2.29 6.95
C ILE A 48 -8.35 -2.80 7.81
N LEU A 49 -9.48 -2.09 7.84
CA LEU A 49 -10.68 -2.58 8.54
C LEU A 49 -11.21 -3.86 7.90
N LEU A 50 -11.27 -3.91 6.57
CA LEU A 50 -11.69 -5.10 5.83
C LEU A 50 -10.77 -6.30 6.13
N VAL A 51 -9.45 -6.07 6.17
CA VAL A 51 -8.45 -7.09 6.53
C VAL A 51 -8.67 -7.62 7.95
N ILE A 52 -8.93 -6.75 8.92
CA ILE A 52 -9.17 -7.17 10.32
C ILE A 52 -10.48 -7.95 10.44
N LEU A 53 -11.55 -7.50 9.78
CA LEU A 53 -12.83 -8.19 9.76
C LEU A 53 -12.69 -9.61 9.19
N SER A 54 -11.95 -9.76 8.08
CA SER A 54 -11.65 -11.06 7.49
C SER A 54 -10.88 -11.98 8.44
N HIS A 55 -9.76 -11.52 8.99
CA HIS A 55 -8.97 -12.36 9.90
C HIS A 55 -9.68 -12.69 11.22
N SER A 56 -10.70 -11.90 11.60
CA SER A 56 -11.52 -12.15 12.78
C SER A 56 -12.67 -13.13 12.54
N HIS A 57 -12.83 -13.67 11.32
CA HIS A 57 -13.97 -14.54 10.93
C HIS A 57 -15.32 -13.86 11.16
N ALA A 58 -15.38 -12.55 10.86
CA ALA A 58 -16.64 -11.82 10.92
C ALA A 58 -17.57 -12.29 9.79
N PRO A 59 -18.84 -12.66 10.07
CA PRO A 59 -19.77 -13.12 9.05
C PRO A 59 -19.89 -12.11 7.90
N LEU A 60 -19.96 -12.60 6.66
CA LEU A 60 -19.97 -11.80 5.41
C LEU A 60 -18.62 -11.17 5.02
N PHE A 61 -17.57 -11.33 5.84
CA PHE A 61 -16.25 -10.76 5.60
C PHE A 61 -15.16 -11.83 5.41
N ASP A 62 -15.50 -13.11 5.26
CA ASP A 62 -14.52 -14.18 5.02
C ASP A 62 -13.68 -13.91 3.77
N GLY A 63 -14.28 -13.30 2.74
CA GLY A 63 -13.58 -12.84 1.53
C GLY A 63 -12.82 -11.51 1.68
N ALA A 64 -12.94 -10.79 2.79
CA ALA A 64 -12.44 -9.41 2.92
C ALA A 64 -10.90 -9.28 3.00
N PHE A 65 -10.17 -10.39 2.80
CA PHE A 65 -8.76 -10.39 2.39
C PHE A 65 -8.53 -9.55 1.12
N PHE A 66 -9.56 -9.33 0.30
CA PHE A 66 -9.57 -8.37 -0.81
C PHE A 66 -9.28 -6.91 -0.40
N GLY A 67 -9.31 -6.57 0.89
CA GLY A 67 -8.71 -5.34 1.40
C GLY A 67 -7.22 -5.21 1.05
N VAL A 68 -6.51 -6.33 0.91
CA VAL A 68 -5.13 -6.39 0.43
C VAL A 68 -5.02 -6.00 -1.05
N ASP A 69 -5.94 -6.44 -1.91
CA ASP A 69 -5.96 -6.02 -3.33
C ASP A 69 -6.17 -4.51 -3.47
N LEU A 70 -6.97 -3.91 -2.59
CA LEU A 70 -7.10 -2.46 -2.54
C LEU A 70 -5.77 -1.79 -2.17
N PHE A 71 -4.98 -2.36 -1.25
CA PHE A 71 -3.62 -1.92 -0.99
C PHE A 71 -2.73 -2.08 -2.22
N PHE A 72 -2.76 -3.22 -2.92
CA PHE A 72 -1.97 -3.44 -4.14
C PHE A 72 -2.25 -2.40 -5.22
N VAL A 73 -3.53 -2.15 -5.54
CA VAL A 73 -3.91 -1.13 -6.54
C VAL A 73 -3.49 0.27 -6.08
N LEU A 74 -3.69 0.60 -4.80
CA LEU A 74 -3.27 1.89 -4.24
C LEU A 74 -1.74 2.06 -4.28
N SER A 75 -0.98 1.01 -3.97
CA SER A 75 0.48 0.98 -3.98
C SER A 75 1.02 1.15 -5.39
N GLY A 76 0.49 0.41 -6.35
CA GLY A 76 0.79 0.57 -7.78
C GLY A 76 0.54 1.99 -8.28
N TYR A 77 -0.62 2.57 -7.92
CA TYR A 77 -0.99 3.94 -8.26
C TYR A 77 -0.01 4.96 -7.66
N LEU A 78 0.19 4.94 -6.34
CA LEU A 78 0.99 5.93 -5.64
C LEU A 78 2.46 5.88 -6.03
N ILE A 79 3.06 4.69 -6.11
CA ILE A 79 4.46 4.56 -6.48
C ILE A 79 4.67 5.06 -7.91
N THR A 80 3.81 4.65 -8.84
CA THR A 80 3.92 5.07 -10.24
C THR A 80 3.72 6.57 -10.39
N SER A 81 2.70 7.16 -9.75
CA SER A 81 2.50 8.61 -9.76
C SER A 81 3.72 9.35 -9.22
N LEU A 82 4.29 8.91 -8.09
CA LEU A 82 5.49 9.53 -7.50
C LEU A 82 6.71 9.47 -8.42
N LEU A 83 6.96 8.32 -9.05
CA LEU A 83 8.09 8.14 -9.95
C LEU A 83 7.93 8.93 -11.25
N LEU A 84 6.70 9.00 -11.79
CA LEU A 84 6.41 9.79 -13.00
C LEU A 84 6.57 11.29 -12.74
N MET A 85 6.08 11.79 -11.59
CA MET A 85 6.29 13.19 -11.20
C MET A 85 7.78 13.51 -10.93
N GLU A 86 8.53 12.57 -10.33
CA GLU A 86 9.99 12.73 -10.16
C GLU A 86 10.70 12.78 -11.52
N ASN A 87 10.34 11.89 -12.44
CA ASN A 87 10.91 11.88 -13.78
C ASN A 87 10.59 13.15 -14.58
N GLU A 88 9.37 13.68 -14.48
CA GLU A 88 8.99 14.91 -15.16
C GLU A 88 9.72 16.15 -14.59
N SER A 89 9.86 16.22 -13.27
CA SER A 89 10.48 17.36 -12.59
C SER A 89 12.02 17.34 -12.62
N GLU A 90 12.65 16.18 -12.46
CA GLU A 90 14.12 16.02 -12.40
C GLU A 90 14.72 15.46 -13.69
N GLY A 91 13.91 15.05 -14.67
CA GLY A 91 14.34 14.40 -15.91
C GLY A 91 14.87 12.97 -15.72
N ARG A 92 14.77 12.40 -14.51
CA ARG A 92 15.27 11.08 -14.16
C ARG A 92 14.61 10.54 -12.90
N ILE A 93 14.65 9.22 -12.72
CA ILE A 93 14.21 8.55 -11.49
C ILE A 93 15.43 8.28 -10.59
N GLY A 94 15.43 8.81 -9.37
CA GLY A 94 16.50 8.58 -8.39
C GLY A 94 16.32 7.30 -7.58
N PHE A 95 16.81 6.16 -8.10
CA PHE A 95 16.69 4.84 -7.45
C PHE A 95 17.09 4.83 -5.97
N TRP A 96 18.29 5.31 -5.64
CA TRP A 96 18.76 5.36 -4.26
C TRP A 96 17.83 6.17 -3.35
N ARG A 97 17.34 7.31 -3.85
CA ARG A 97 16.41 8.17 -3.12
C ARG A 97 15.08 7.47 -2.89
N PHE A 98 14.59 6.73 -3.88
CA PHE A 98 13.39 5.91 -3.78
C PHE A 98 13.53 4.82 -2.72
N TYR A 99 14.54 3.94 -2.86
CA TYR A 99 14.75 2.80 -1.94
C TYR A 99 15.04 3.27 -0.51
N ARG A 100 15.84 4.32 -0.33
CA ARG A 100 16.09 4.90 1.00
C ARG A 100 14.81 5.40 1.65
N ARG A 101 13.94 6.12 0.91
CA ARG A 101 12.66 6.60 1.45
C ARG A 101 11.76 5.44 1.87
N ARG A 102 11.78 4.33 1.13
CA ARG A 102 10.99 3.13 1.46
C ARG A 102 11.55 2.37 2.65
N PHE A 103 12.86 2.15 2.67
CA PHE A 103 13.56 1.53 3.79
C PHE A 103 13.22 2.21 5.11
N TYR A 104 13.41 3.54 5.22
CA TYR A 104 13.10 4.30 6.43
C TYR A 104 11.61 4.39 6.77
N ARG A 105 10.72 4.04 5.84
CA ARG A 105 9.28 4.04 6.06
C ARG A 105 8.76 2.68 6.54
N LEU A 106 9.35 1.58 6.07
CA LEU A 106 8.86 0.21 6.31
C LEU A 106 9.72 -0.53 7.32
N MET A 107 11.02 -0.61 7.07
CA MET A 107 11.93 -1.49 7.81
C MET A 107 11.98 -1.26 9.32
N PRO A 108 12.00 -0.02 9.86
CA PRO A 108 12.08 0.18 11.31
C PRO A 108 10.91 -0.43 12.09
N ALA A 109 9.69 -0.28 11.58
CA ALA A 109 8.51 -0.87 12.21
C ALA A 109 8.45 -2.38 12.00
N LEU A 110 8.83 -2.88 10.83
CA LEU A 110 8.94 -4.31 10.58
C LEU A 110 9.95 -4.99 11.51
N ALA A 111 11.15 -4.41 11.65
CA ALA A 111 12.19 -4.95 12.50
C ALA A 111 11.78 -4.95 13.98
N LEU A 112 11.09 -3.90 14.45
CA LEU A 112 10.53 -3.86 15.80
C LEU A 112 9.48 -4.96 15.99
N PHE A 113 8.54 -5.08 15.06
CA PHE A 113 7.50 -6.09 15.09
C PHE A 113 8.10 -7.51 15.14
N LEU A 114 9.03 -7.83 14.23
CA LEU A 114 9.66 -9.15 14.18
C LEU A 114 10.55 -9.41 15.40
N GLY A 115 11.24 -8.41 15.93
CA GLY A 115 11.99 -8.52 17.18
C GLY A 115 11.08 -8.86 18.37
N ALA A 116 9.95 -8.16 18.49
CA ALA A 116 8.94 -8.48 19.50
C ALA A 116 8.33 -9.86 19.28
N TYR A 117 8.02 -10.22 18.02
CA TYR A 117 7.51 -11.53 17.66
C TYR A 117 8.48 -12.65 18.09
N CYS A 118 9.77 -12.56 17.76
CA CYS A 118 10.77 -13.54 18.19
C CYS A 118 10.89 -13.69 19.71
N ILE A 119 10.61 -12.61 20.48
CA ILE A 119 10.64 -12.64 21.94
C ILE A 119 9.36 -13.26 22.50
N PHE A 120 8.19 -12.86 22.02
CA PHE A 120 6.91 -13.22 22.65
C PHE A 120 6.27 -14.48 22.08
N ALA A 121 6.47 -14.78 20.79
CA ALA A 121 5.84 -15.92 20.13
C ALA A 121 6.14 -17.27 20.81
N PRO A 122 7.36 -17.58 21.29
CA PRO A 122 7.63 -18.84 21.98
C PRO A 122 6.82 -19.03 23.26
N PHE A 123 6.37 -17.94 23.89
CA PHE A 123 5.53 -18.00 25.10
C PHE A 123 4.04 -18.10 24.76
N LEU A 124 3.61 -17.50 23.64
CA LEU A 124 2.22 -17.52 23.20
C LEU A 124 1.86 -18.81 22.46
N TRP A 125 2.82 -19.39 21.74
CA TRP A 125 2.67 -20.61 20.94
C TRP A 125 3.87 -21.55 21.15
N PRO A 126 3.96 -22.20 22.33
CA PRO A 126 5.13 -23.02 22.69
C PRO A 126 5.32 -24.26 21.80
N ASP A 127 4.27 -24.69 21.09
CA ASP A 127 4.32 -25.86 20.21
C ASP A 127 4.93 -25.57 18.83
N LEU A 128 5.23 -24.31 18.51
CA LEU A 128 5.76 -23.91 17.21
C LEU A 128 7.29 -23.85 17.20
N ASN A 129 7.91 -24.58 16.28
CA ASN A 129 9.37 -24.66 16.14
C ASN A 129 9.94 -23.67 15.11
N ASP A 130 9.11 -23.16 14.21
CA ASP A 130 9.56 -22.40 13.03
C ASP A 130 9.56 -20.88 13.24
N ILE A 131 9.32 -20.40 14.46
CA ILE A 131 9.18 -18.97 14.82
C ILE A 131 10.33 -18.11 14.24
N TYR A 132 11.58 -18.56 14.39
CA TYR A 132 12.74 -17.80 13.92
C TYR A 132 12.91 -17.87 12.39
N THR A 133 12.56 -19.00 11.78
CA THR A 133 12.55 -19.17 10.32
C THR A 133 11.47 -18.29 9.70
N ASP A 134 10.26 -18.28 10.29
CA ASP A 134 9.15 -17.43 9.88
C ASP A 134 9.53 -15.95 9.90
N ALA A 135 10.21 -15.51 10.97
CA ALA A 135 10.70 -14.15 11.08
C ALA A 135 11.79 -13.83 10.03
N LEU A 136 12.69 -14.78 9.75
CA LEU A 136 13.73 -14.63 8.74
C LEU A 136 13.16 -14.54 7.32
N VAL A 137 12.23 -15.42 6.96
CA VAL A 137 11.54 -15.39 5.67
C VAL A 137 10.76 -14.07 5.51
N SER A 138 10.12 -13.61 6.59
CA SER A 138 9.34 -12.36 6.60
C SER A 138 10.21 -11.11 6.46
N ILE A 139 11.36 -11.02 7.15
CA ILE A 139 12.26 -9.84 7.04
C ILE A 139 12.95 -9.76 5.68
N LEU A 140 13.16 -10.91 5.03
CA LEU A 140 13.71 -11.00 3.68
C LEU A 140 12.66 -10.77 2.59
N TYR A 141 11.39 -10.54 2.95
CA TYR A 141 10.27 -10.39 2.01
C TYR A 141 10.11 -11.61 1.08
N LEU A 142 10.22 -12.81 1.63
CA LEU A 142 10.08 -14.08 0.91
C LEU A 142 8.82 -14.87 1.32
N ALA A 143 7.94 -14.28 2.12
CA ALA A 143 6.78 -14.98 2.68
C ALA A 143 5.74 -15.36 1.61
N ASP A 144 5.65 -14.61 0.51
CA ASP A 144 4.75 -14.94 -0.61
C ASP A 144 5.06 -16.29 -1.24
N TYR A 145 6.30 -16.50 -1.67
CA TYR A 145 6.75 -17.78 -2.24
C TYR A 145 7.01 -18.84 -1.17
N GLY A 146 7.38 -18.43 0.05
CA GLY A 146 7.45 -19.32 1.22
C GLY A 146 6.12 -20.04 1.44
N ILE A 147 5.02 -19.29 1.54
CA ILE A 147 3.69 -19.87 1.78
C ILE A 147 3.23 -20.67 0.57
N ALA A 148 3.43 -20.13 -0.64
CA ALA A 148 2.98 -20.79 -1.87
C ALA A 148 3.58 -22.18 -2.07
N PHE A 149 4.86 -22.39 -1.74
CA PHE A 149 5.57 -23.64 -2.06
C PHE A 149 6.01 -24.46 -0.85
N PHE A 150 6.04 -23.87 0.34
CA PHE A 150 6.56 -24.49 1.56
C PHE A 150 5.61 -24.38 2.76
N ASP A 151 4.42 -23.80 2.59
CA ASP A 151 3.40 -23.63 3.64
C ASP A 151 3.94 -22.92 4.91
N SER A 152 4.90 -21.99 4.72
CA SER A 152 5.53 -21.20 5.80
C SER A 152 5.87 -19.79 5.30
N PRO A 153 5.64 -18.72 6.10
CA PRO A 153 5.26 -18.76 7.52
C PRO A 153 3.76 -18.93 7.80
N ASP A 154 3.41 -19.71 8.82
CA ASP A 154 2.01 -19.91 9.25
C ASP A 154 1.53 -18.78 10.19
N THR A 155 2.27 -18.53 11.26
CA THR A 155 1.93 -17.49 12.26
C THR A 155 2.05 -16.06 11.75
N LEU A 156 2.85 -15.88 10.71
CA LEU A 156 3.08 -14.61 10.03
C LEU A 156 2.48 -14.64 8.62
N LEU A 157 1.39 -15.37 8.41
CA LEU A 157 0.76 -15.55 7.10
C LEU A 157 0.62 -14.20 6.37
N HIS A 158 0.12 -13.15 7.05
CA HIS A 158 -0.11 -11.82 6.48
C HIS A 158 1.13 -11.16 5.85
N MET A 159 2.34 -11.60 6.18
CA MET A 159 3.60 -11.10 5.61
C MET A 159 3.74 -11.38 4.11
N TRP A 160 2.96 -12.31 3.56
CA TRP A 160 2.91 -12.58 2.12
C TRP A 160 2.66 -11.30 1.30
N SER A 161 1.70 -10.48 1.72
CA SER A 161 1.29 -9.32 0.91
C SER A 161 2.34 -8.22 0.93
N LEU A 162 3.06 -8.07 2.05
CA LEU A 162 4.21 -7.17 2.16
C LEU A 162 5.35 -7.62 1.25
N SER A 163 5.54 -8.94 1.11
CA SER A 163 6.53 -9.52 0.19
C SER A 163 6.18 -9.20 -1.27
N VAL A 164 4.90 -9.38 -1.65
CA VAL A 164 4.39 -8.99 -2.98
C VAL A 164 4.62 -7.49 -3.26
N GLU A 165 4.33 -6.62 -2.29
CA GLU A 165 4.57 -5.18 -2.47
C GLU A 165 6.06 -4.83 -2.58
N GLU A 166 6.94 -5.41 -1.75
CA GLU A 166 8.37 -5.11 -1.80
C GLU A 166 9.01 -5.63 -3.10
N HIS A 167 8.59 -6.79 -3.61
CA HIS A 167 8.96 -7.28 -4.94
C HIS A 167 8.59 -6.26 -6.03
N PHE A 168 7.39 -5.69 -5.97
CA PHE A 168 7.01 -4.60 -6.87
C PHE A 168 7.89 -3.35 -6.67
N TYR A 169 8.15 -2.92 -5.44
CA TYR A 169 8.97 -1.75 -5.17
C TYR A 169 10.41 -1.91 -5.67
N LEU A 170 10.95 -3.13 -5.61
CA LEU A 170 12.27 -3.46 -6.13
C LEU A 170 12.30 -3.39 -7.67
N ILE A 171 11.35 -4.02 -8.33
CA ILE A 171 11.35 -4.24 -9.79
C ILE A 171 10.80 -3.02 -10.56
N TRP A 172 9.80 -2.34 -10.01
CA TRP A 172 9.03 -1.34 -10.75
C TRP A 172 9.83 -0.09 -11.15
N PRO A 173 10.68 0.53 -10.31
CA PRO A 173 11.45 1.69 -10.72
C PRO A 173 12.33 1.46 -11.96
N PRO A 174 13.20 0.42 -12.03
CA PRO A 174 14.00 0.18 -13.24
C PRO A 174 13.14 -0.23 -14.44
N LEU A 175 12.08 -1.01 -14.22
CA LEU A 175 11.13 -1.35 -15.28
C LEU A 175 10.44 -0.10 -15.85
N LEU A 176 10.00 0.83 -14.99
CA LEU A 176 9.37 2.08 -15.42
C LEU A 176 10.33 2.95 -16.24
N VAL A 177 11.61 3.03 -15.86
CA VAL A 177 12.64 3.71 -16.68
C VAL A 177 12.76 3.07 -18.07
N LEU A 178 12.77 1.73 -18.12
CA LEU A 178 12.80 1.00 -19.39
C LEU A 178 11.57 1.31 -20.26
N LEU A 179 10.38 1.28 -19.65
CA LEU A 179 9.13 1.60 -20.33
C LEU A 179 9.11 3.05 -20.82
N LEU A 180 9.55 4.00 -20.02
CA LEU A 180 9.65 5.42 -20.41
C LEU A 180 10.61 5.60 -21.60
N ARG A 181 11.73 4.87 -21.63
CA ARG A 181 12.71 4.94 -22.72
C ARG A 181 12.15 4.44 -24.05
N PHE A 182 11.32 3.41 -24.04
CA PHE A 182 10.78 2.78 -25.26
C PHE A 182 9.36 3.22 -25.62
N SER A 183 8.66 3.92 -24.73
CA SER A 183 7.33 4.44 -25.00
C SER A 183 7.40 5.76 -25.75
N LYS A 184 6.49 5.94 -26.72
CA LYS A 184 6.26 7.27 -27.29
C LYS A 184 5.64 8.18 -26.22
N PRO A 185 5.95 9.49 -26.20
CA PRO A 185 5.30 10.43 -25.29
C PRO A 185 3.77 10.33 -25.34
N GLY A 186 3.12 10.25 -24.17
CA GLY A 186 1.66 10.13 -24.05
C GLY A 186 1.12 8.71 -24.36
N ARG A 187 1.98 7.70 -24.41
CA ARG A 187 1.61 6.29 -24.69
C ARG A 187 2.20 5.29 -23.70
N LEU A 188 2.72 5.74 -22.55
CA LEU A 188 3.22 4.86 -21.49
C LEU A 188 2.12 3.92 -20.96
N TRP A 189 0.85 4.35 -20.96
CA TRP A 189 -0.26 3.50 -20.55
C TRP A 189 -0.37 2.20 -21.35
N ARG A 190 0.13 2.14 -22.59
CA ARG A 190 0.02 0.94 -23.46
C ARG A 190 0.86 -0.24 -22.98
N PRO A 191 2.19 -0.12 -22.80
CA PRO A 191 2.97 -1.22 -22.26
C PRO A 191 2.56 -1.58 -20.82
N ILE A 192 2.11 -0.62 -20.01
CA ILE A 192 1.60 -0.93 -18.66
C ILE A 192 0.29 -1.73 -18.75
N ALA A 193 -0.62 -1.38 -19.66
CA ALA A 193 -1.82 -2.17 -19.92
C ALA A 193 -1.50 -3.58 -20.43
N LEU A 194 -0.44 -3.73 -21.25
CA LEU A 194 0.05 -5.04 -21.66
C LEU A 194 0.58 -5.84 -20.47
N LEU A 195 1.38 -5.25 -19.57
CA LEU A 195 1.85 -5.93 -18.36
C LEU A 195 0.70 -6.35 -17.44
N TRP A 196 -0.30 -5.49 -17.27
CA TRP A 196 -1.52 -5.81 -16.53
C TRP A 196 -2.24 -7.01 -17.16
N ALA A 197 -2.47 -6.99 -18.48
CA ALA A 197 -3.15 -8.07 -19.19
C ALA A 197 -2.35 -9.39 -19.14
N LEU A 198 -1.02 -9.32 -19.27
CA LEU A 198 -0.15 -10.50 -19.17
C LEU A 198 -0.16 -11.10 -17.76
N SER A 199 -0.12 -10.27 -16.70
CA SER A 199 -0.22 -10.75 -15.32
C SER A 199 -1.59 -11.36 -15.02
N TRP A 200 -2.67 -10.76 -15.56
CA TRP A 200 -4.01 -11.33 -15.45
C TRP A 200 -4.13 -12.67 -16.19
N LEU A 201 -3.67 -12.76 -17.44
CA LEU A 201 -3.64 -14.01 -18.21
C LEU A 201 -2.77 -15.08 -17.55
N TRP A 202 -1.67 -14.68 -16.92
CA TRP A 202 -0.81 -15.59 -16.17
C TRP A 202 -1.53 -16.22 -14.98
N ARG A 203 -2.32 -15.43 -14.23
CA ARG A 203 -3.20 -15.98 -13.18
C ARG A 203 -4.24 -16.93 -13.76
N VAL A 204 -4.93 -16.54 -14.84
CA VAL A 204 -5.92 -17.38 -15.52
C VAL A 204 -5.32 -18.73 -15.92
N TYR A 205 -4.14 -18.71 -16.51
CA TYR A 205 -3.42 -19.92 -16.90
C TYR A 205 -3.19 -20.85 -15.71
N TRP A 206 -2.66 -20.37 -14.58
CA TRP A 206 -2.41 -21.22 -13.42
C TRP A 206 -3.68 -21.78 -12.77
N VAL A 207 -4.77 -21.01 -12.79
CA VAL A 207 -6.08 -21.50 -12.34
C VAL A 207 -6.56 -22.63 -13.26
N ASP A 208 -6.48 -22.45 -14.57
CA ASP A 208 -6.86 -23.46 -15.57
C ASP A 208 -6.01 -24.74 -15.49
N GLN A 209 -4.74 -24.62 -15.11
CA GLN A 209 -3.87 -25.77 -14.85
C GLN A 209 -4.23 -26.53 -13.55
N GLY A 210 -5.23 -26.09 -12.81
CA GLY A 210 -5.72 -26.80 -11.63
C GLY A 210 -4.78 -26.68 -10.41
N GLN A 211 -3.95 -25.64 -10.34
CA GLN A 211 -3.06 -25.45 -9.20
C GLN A 211 -3.82 -25.22 -7.89
N HIS A 212 -3.14 -25.54 -6.78
CA HIS A 212 -3.67 -25.33 -5.45
C HIS A 212 -3.89 -23.84 -5.14
N PHE A 213 -4.87 -23.56 -4.26
CA PHE A 213 -5.22 -22.20 -3.85
C PHE A 213 -3.99 -21.39 -3.39
N TYR A 214 -3.17 -21.96 -2.51
CA TYR A 214 -2.01 -21.28 -1.94
C TYR A 214 -0.99 -20.88 -3.02
N GLU A 215 -0.79 -21.76 -4.00
CA GLU A 215 0.09 -21.55 -5.14
C GLU A 215 -0.41 -20.51 -6.14
N ILE A 216 -1.66 -20.06 -6.03
CA ILE A 216 -2.21 -18.98 -6.88
C ILE A 216 -2.36 -17.70 -6.08
N PHE A 217 -2.82 -17.80 -4.84
CA PHE A 217 -3.25 -16.65 -4.05
C PHE A 217 -2.09 -15.84 -3.48
N PHE A 218 -1.00 -16.49 -3.06
CA PHE A 218 0.06 -15.82 -2.29
C PHE A 218 1.18 -15.23 -3.13
N ARG A 219 1.39 -15.71 -4.36
CA ARG A 219 2.58 -15.34 -5.16
C ARG A 219 2.53 -13.93 -5.74
N PHE A 220 3.70 -13.30 -5.83
CA PHE A 220 3.84 -12.01 -6.52
C PHE A 220 3.36 -12.07 -7.98
N ASP A 221 3.76 -13.08 -8.75
CA ASP A 221 3.52 -13.11 -10.21
C ASP A 221 2.03 -13.22 -10.60
N THR A 222 1.21 -13.90 -9.78
CA THR A 222 -0.23 -14.05 -9.99
C THR A 222 -1.05 -12.89 -9.39
N ARG A 223 -0.46 -12.12 -8.47
CA ARG A 223 -1.10 -10.99 -7.76
C ARG A 223 -0.62 -9.62 -8.26
N ALA A 224 0.39 -9.58 -9.13
CA ALA A 224 0.93 -8.35 -9.71
C ALA A 224 -0.10 -7.56 -10.54
N SER A 225 -1.21 -8.16 -10.99
CA SER A 225 -2.27 -7.47 -11.73
C SER A 225 -2.85 -6.30 -10.96
N GLY A 226 -3.04 -6.39 -9.63
CA GLY A 226 -3.54 -5.28 -8.83
C GLY A 226 -2.57 -4.10 -8.84
N LEU A 227 -1.28 -4.39 -8.64
CA LEU A 227 -0.20 -3.39 -8.71
C LEU A 227 -0.13 -2.74 -10.10
N PHE A 228 -0.21 -3.52 -11.17
CA PHE A 228 -0.22 -3.00 -12.53
C PHE A 228 -1.51 -2.24 -12.89
N ALA A 229 -2.66 -2.60 -12.32
CA ALA A 229 -3.91 -1.84 -12.48
C ALA A 229 -3.78 -0.44 -11.87
N GLY A 230 -3.17 -0.34 -10.69
CA GLY A 230 -2.82 0.92 -10.06
C GLY A 230 -1.84 1.75 -10.89
N ALA A 231 -0.76 1.11 -11.37
CA ALA A 231 0.22 1.75 -12.23
C ALA A 231 -0.37 2.26 -13.55
N LEU A 232 -1.28 1.46 -14.14
CA LEU A 232 -2.01 1.83 -15.34
C LEU A 232 -2.88 3.06 -15.08
N LEU A 233 -3.63 3.06 -13.98
CA LEU A 233 -4.43 4.22 -13.59
C LEU A 233 -3.57 5.48 -13.46
N ALA A 234 -2.40 5.39 -12.82
CA ALA A 234 -1.48 6.52 -12.70
C ALA A 234 -1.03 7.06 -14.07
N ALA A 235 -0.65 6.19 -15.00
CA ALA A 235 -0.26 6.60 -16.35
C ALA A 235 -1.43 7.22 -17.13
N VAL A 236 -2.62 6.62 -17.08
CA VAL A 236 -3.83 7.13 -17.74
C VAL A 236 -4.25 8.49 -17.18
N MET A 237 -4.15 8.70 -15.86
CA MET A 237 -4.46 10.00 -15.24
C MET A 237 -3.57 11.14 -15.73
N ILE A 238 -2.31 10.84 -16.05
CA ILE A 238 -1.35 11.84 -16.56
C ILE A 238 -1.51 12.02 -18.07
N GLU A 239 -1.58 10.92 -18.83
CA GLU A 239 -1.51 10.96 -20.30
C GLU A 239 -2.88 11.15 -20.98
N ARG A 240 -3.99 10.88 -20.28
CA ARG A 240 -5.37 10.91 -20.81
C ARG A 240 -6.33 11.63 -19.84
N PRO A 241 -6.06 12.90 -19.48
CA PRO A 241 -6.89 13.64 -18.53
C PRO A 241 -8.35 13.77 -18.96
N ASP A 242 -8.62 13.97 -20.27
CA ASP A 242 -9.98 14.07 -20.80
C ASP A 242 -10.81 12.80 -20.58
N PHE A 243 -10.17 11.64 -20.73
CA PHE A 243 -10.82 10.35 -20.47
C PHE A 243 -11.20 10.20 -18.99
N ILE A 244 -10.29 10.59 -18.10
CA ILE A 244 -10.55 10.56 -16.66
C ILE A 244 -11.62 11.57 -16.25
N ALA A 245 -11.64 12.77 -16.85
CA ALA A 245 -12.68 13.75 -16.62
C ALA A 245 -14.06 13.23 -17.06
N ALA A 246 -14.14 12.61 -18.24
CA ALA A 246 -15.37 11.98 -18.73
C ALA A 246 -15.82 10.81 -17.84
N LEU A 247 -14.88 10.00 -17.35
CA LEU A 247 -15.17 8.92 -16.41
C LEU A 247 -15.73 9.50 -15.10
N LYS A 248 -15.07 10.48 -14.49
CA LYS A 248 -15.51 11.15 -13.25
C LYS A 248 -16.92 11.71 -13.37
N ALA A 249 -17.27 12.34 -14.49
CA ALA A 249 -18.61 12.89 -14.72
C ALA A 249 -19.73 11.83 -14.69
N ARG A 250 -19.41 10.58 -15.05
CA ARG A 250 -20.35 9.44 -15.08
C ARG A 250 -20.41 8.67 -13.75
N MET A 251 -19.58 9.02 -12.77
CA MET A 251 -19.40 8.23 -11.53
C MET A 251 -20.35 8.58 -10.38
N HIS A 252 -21.38 9.40 -10.62
CA HIS A 252 -22.36 9.78 -9.60
C HIS A 252 -23.11 8.59 -8.96
N HIS A 253 -23.11 7.41 -9.60
CA HIS A 253 -23.67 6.16 -9.05
C HIS A 253 -22.63 5.05 -8.80
N ALA A 254 -21.36 5.29 -9.11
CA ALA A 254 -20.30 4.28 -8.99
C ALA A 254 -19.92 3.97 -7.52
N MET A 255 -20.44 4.74 -6.56
CA MET A 255 -20.21 4.56 -5.12
C MET A 255 -20.73 3.24 -4.55
N TRP A 256 -21.64 2.56 -5.26
CA TRP A 256 -22.21 1.29 -4.84
C TRP A 256 -21.39 0.08 -5.31
N VAL A 257 -20.53 0.26 -6.32
CA VAL A 257 -19.68 -0.82 -6.86
C VAL A 257 -18.81 -1.46 -5.77
N PRO A 258 -18.19 -0.69 -4.84
CA PRO A 258 -17.40 -1.26 -3.76
C PRO A 258 -18.25 -1.84 -2.62
N LEU A 259 -19.47 -1.37 -2.44
CA LEU A 259 -20.44 -1.96 -1.51
C LEU A 259 -20.98 -3.30 -2.03
N ALA A 260 -21.02 -3.50 -3.35
CA ALA A 260 -21.43 -4.76 -3.97
C ALA A 260 -20.35 -5.84 -3.87
N VAL A 261 -19.07 -5.47 -3.68
CA VAL A 261 -17.94 -6.41 -3.62
C VAL A 261 -18.11 -7.42 -2.47
N PRO A 262 -18.38 -7.02 -1.20
CA PRO A 262 -18.70 -7.96 -0.12
C PRO A 262 -19.93 -8.86 -0.38
N LEU A 263 -20.96 -8.35 -1.08
CA LEU A 263 -22.15 -9.14 -1.44
C LEU A 263 -21.85 -10.19 -2.52
N LEU A 264 -20.99 -9.85 -3.49
CA LEU A 264 -20.51 -10.81 -4.50
C LEU A 264 -19.55 -11.83 -3.87
N MET A 265 -18.82 -11.45 -2.83
CA MET A 265 -17.85 -12.29 -2.12
C MET A 265 -18.48 -13.34 -1.19
N ALA A 266 -19.75 -13.18 -0.80
CA ALA A 266 -20.48 -14.16 0.00
C ALA A 266 -20.85 -15.45 -0.78
N LEU A 267 -20.56 -15.53 -2.08
CA LEU A 267 -21.04 -16.56 -2.99
C LEU A 267 -20.00 -17.67 -3.35
N GLN A 268 -18.98 -17.93 -2.52
CA GLN A 268 -17.92 -18.98 -2.62
C GLN A 268 -16.52 -18.44 -2.97
N TRP A 269 -15.73 -18.12 -1.95
CA TRP A 269 -14.37 -17.54 -2.10
C TRP A 269 -13.25 -18.58 -2.27
N ASP A 270 -13.51 -19.83 -1.91
CA ASP A 270 -12.56 -20.95 -1.99
C ASP A 270 -12.55 -21.64 -3.36
N ASN A 271 -13.39 -21.18 -4.30
CA ASN A 271 -13.44 -21.69 -5.65
C ASN A 271 -12.44 -20.98 -6.58
N GLN A 272 -11.89 -21.72 -7.54
CA GLN A 272 -11.06 -21.24 -8.64
C GLN A 272 -11.67 -20.04 -9.40
N ASP A 273 -12.99 -20.00 -9.54
CA ASP A 273 -13.69 -18.86 -10.14
C ASP A 273 -13.47 -17.55 -9.37
N ALA A 274 -13.39 -17.61 -8.04
CA ALA A 274 -13.10 -16.44 -7.22
C ALA A 274 -11.65 -15.95 -7.41
N MET A 275 -10.71 -16.85 -7.70
CA MET A 275 -9.32 -16.50 -7.97
C MET A 275 -9.16 -15.77 -9.31
N VAL A 276 -9.93 -16.14 -10.34
CA VAL A 276 -9.90 -15.41 -11.61
C VAL A 276 -10.75 -14.15 -11.53
N TRP A 277 -12.05 -14.30 -11.28
CA TRP A 277 -13.03 -13.24 -11.44
C TRP A 277 -13.18 -12.40 -10.19
N GLY A 278 -13.16 -13.00 -9.00
CA GLY A 278 -13.27 -12.29 -7.73
C GLY A 278 -12.15 -11.27 -7.54
N ILE A 279 -10.89 -11.70 -7.70
CA ILE A 279 -9.72 -10.81 -7.67
C ILE A 279 -9.88 -9.68 -8.70
N THR A 280 -10.24 -10.00 -9.94
CA THR A 280 -10.36 -9.01 -11.02
C THR A 280 -11.45 -7.97 -10.74
N VAL A 281 -12.59 -8.39 -10.19
CA VAL A 281 -13.69 -7.51 -9.82
C VAL A 281 -13.26 -6.54 -8.71
N VAL A 282 -12.53 -7.04 -7.71
CA VAL A 282 -12.00 -6.23 -6.61
C VAL A 282 -10.97 -5.23 -7.10
N GLU A 283 -10.03 -5.65 -7.95
CA GLU A 283 -9.05 -4.75 -8.56
C GLU A 283 -9.74 -3.64 -9.37
N CYS A 284 -10.76 -3.98 -10.16
CA CYS A 284 -11.58 -3.00 -10.88
C CYS A 284 -12.31 -2.05 -9.93
N ALA A 285 -12.90 -2.56 -8.84
CA ALA A 285 -13.58 -1.75 -7.85
C ALA A 285 -12.62 -0.81 -7.11
N ALA A 286 -11.39 -1.25 -6.83
CA ALA A 286 -10.33 -0.42 -6.26
C ALA A 286 -9.92 0.72 -7.22
N VAL A 287 -9.79 0.44 -8.53
CA VAL A 287 -9.54 1.48 -9.54
C VAL A 287 -10.68 2.49 -9.57
N VAL A 288 -11.95 2.04 -9.55
CA VAL A 288 -13.13 2.90 -9.49
C VAL A 288 -13.11 3.78 -8.23
N LEU A 289 -12.80 3.20 -7.06
CA LEU A 289 -12.66 3.94 -5.79
C LEU A 289 -11.56 5.00 -5.87
N LEU A 290 -10.42 4.70 -6.47
CA LEU A 290 -9.33 5.66 -6.63
C LEU A 290 -9.72 6.81 -7.55
N VAL A 291 -10.40 6.53 -8.67
CA VAL A 291 -10.90 7.58 -9.56
C VAL A 291 -11.89 8.48 -8.82
N ALA A 292 -12.80 7.89 -8.01
CA ALA A 292 -13.76 8.64 -7.20
C ALA A 292 -13.07 9.49 -6.13
N ALA A 293 -12.12 8.92 -5.39
CA ALA A 293 -11.32 9.63 -4.38
C ALA A 293 -10.46 10.75 -4.99
N SER A 294 -10.11 10.65 -6.28
CA SER A 294 -9.38 11.70 -7.00
C SER A 294 -10.24 12.87 -7.49
N GLN A 295 -11.57 12.83 -7.29
CA GLN A 295 -12.45 13.96 -7.64
C GLN A 295 -12.26 15.17 -6.73
N GLY A 296 -11.82 14.95 -5.49
CA GLY A 296 -11.57 16.04 -4.52
C GLY A 296 -12.83 16.63 -3.88
N SER A 297 -14.02 16.12 -4.23
CA SER A 297 -15.31 16.56 -3.72
C SER A 297 -16.38 15.46 -3.90
N GLY A 298 -17.45 15.53 -3.12
CA GLY A 298 -18.60 14.64 -3.21
C GLY A 298 -18.60 13.56 -2.13
N LEU A 299 -19.72 12.84 -1.99
CA LEU A 299 -19.99 11.96 -0.86
C LEU A 299 -18.88 10.94 -0.58
N VAL A 300 -18.36 10.26 -1.61
CA VAL A 300 -17.27 9.28 -1.45
C VAL A 300 -15.99 9.94 -0.95
N PHE A 301 -15.63 11.09 -1.52
CA PHE A 301 -14.46 11.85 -1.07
C PHE A 301 -14.63 12.31 0.38
N ASP A 302 -15.81 12.81 0.76
CA ASP A 302 -16.09 13.30 2.11
C ASP A 302 -16.08 12.18 3.15
N MET A 303 -16.68 11.02 2.82
CA MET A 303 -16.66 9.82 3.67
C MET A 303 -15.23 9.33 3.91
N LEU A 304 -14.45 9.17 2.83
CA LEU A 304 -13.06 8.72 2.93
C LEU A 304 -12.17 9.77 3.61
N SER A 305 -12.46 11.06 3.45
CA SER A 305 -11.72 12.13 4.10
C SER A 305 -12.10 12.33 5.58
N SER A 306 -12.98 11.48 6.14
CA SER A 306 -13.36 11.56 7.54
C SER A 306 -12.12 11.45 8.45
N PRO A 307 -12.01 12.27 9.52
CA PRO A 307 -10.82 12.30 10.37
C PRO A 307 -10.46 10.94 10.96
N THR A 308 -11.46 10.11 11.28
CA THR A 308 -11.26 8.77 11.84
C THR A 308 -10.62 7.83 10.83
N LEU A 309 -11.14 7.75 9.61
CA LEU A 309 -10.57 6.89 8.57
C LEU A 309 -9.19 7.36 8.14
N VAL A 310 -8.97 8.68 8.05
CA VAL A 310 -7.65 9.25 7.75
C VAL A 310 -6.63 8.89 8.84
N LYS A 311 -6.98 9.02 10.12
CA LYS A 311 -6.09 8.65 11.23
C LYS A 311 -5.74 7.16 11.20
N LEU A 312 -6.74 6.31 11.00
CA LEU A 312 -6.52 4.87 10.88
C LEU A 312 -5.66 4.52 9.67
N GLY A 313 -5.95 5.14 8.53
CA GLY A 313 -5.20 4.98 7.28
C GLY A 313 -3.74 5.40 7.35
N ARG A 314 -3.41 6.42 8.16
CA ARG A 314 -2.02 6.82 8.41
C ARG A 314 -1.26 5.79 9.24
N LEU A 315 -1.95 5.12 10.17
CA LEU A 315 -1.40 4.04 11.00
C LEU A 315 -1.53 2.66 10.35
N SER A 316 -2.10 2.56 9.14
CA SER A 316 -2.52 1.28 8.56
C SER A 316 -1.36 0.30 8.42
N TYR A 317 -0.15 0.77 8.12
CA TYR A 317 1.04 -0.08 8.02
C TYR A 317 1.39 -0.74 9.35
N GLY A 318 1.51 0.04 10.43
CA GLY A 318 1.77 -0.51 11.74
C GLY A 318 0.62 -1.39 12.22
N VAL A 319 -0.64 -0.99 11.99
CA VAL A 319 -1.80 -1.83 12.34
C VAL A 319 -1.73 -3.16 11.59
N TYR A 320 -1.35 -3.15 10.31
CA TYR A 320 -1.19 -4.35 9.49
C TYR A 320 -0.10 -5.30 10.03
N LEU A 321 1.00 -4.77 10.58
CA LEU A 321 2.03 -5.62 11.17
C LEU A 321 1.51 -6.34 12.41
N TRP A 322 0.87 -5.61 13.32
CA TRP A 322 0.48 -6.13 14.62
C TRP A 322 -0.84 -6.90 14.62
N HIS A 323 -1.77 -6.66 13.68
CA HIS A 323 -3.12 -7.23 13.80
C HIS A 323 -3.16 -8.74 13.70
N TYR A 324 -2.37 -9.34 12.81
CA TYR A 324 -2.53 -10.76 12.51
C TYR A 324 -2.20 -11.66 13.71
N PRO A 325 -1.02 -11.58 14.36
CA PRO A 325 -0.75 -12.39 15.55
C PRO A 325 -1.69 -12.08 16.72
N VAL A 326 -2.11 -10.81 16.88
CA VAL A 326 -3.08 -10.42 17.92
C VAL A 326 -4.44 -11.07 17.68
N VAL A 327 -4.98 -10.95 16.46
CA VAL A 327 -6.26 -11.53 16.06
C VAL A 327 -6.19 -13.05 16.11
N ARG A 328 -5.09 -13.66 15.66
CA ARG A 328 -4.83 -15.10 15.72
C ARG A 328 -4.80 -15.62 17.16
N TYR A 329 -4.23 -14.87 18.09
CA TYR A 329 -4.25 -15.24 19.50
C TYR A 329 -5.67 -15.13 20.08
N LEU A 330 -6.36 -14.01 19.86
CA LEU A 330 -7.69 -13.75 20.44
C LEU A 330 -8.78 -14.70 19.91
N ARG A 331 -8.71 -15.12 18.65
CA ARG A 331 -9.73 -16.01 18.05
C ARG A 331 -9.75 -17.42 18.63
N ALA A 332 -8.75 -17.80 19.42
CA ALA A 332 -8.74 -19.10 20.09
C ALA A 332 -9.85 -19.18 21.15
N ASP A 333 -10.12 -18.08 21.85
CA ASP A 333 -10.98 -18.07 23.04
C ASP A 333 -12.18 -17.10 22.94
N PHE A 334 -12.18 -16.18 21.97
CA PHE A 334 -13.18 -15.12 21.87
C PHE A 334 -14.01 -15.17 20.58
N SER A 335 -15.25 -14.69 20.67
CA SER A 335 -16.15 -14.55 19.51
C SER A 335 -15.70 -13.42 18.58
N TRP A 336 -16.07 -13.51 17.29
CA TRP A 336 -15.64 -12.55 16.27
C TRP A 336 -15.87 -11.06 16.64
N PRO A 337 -16.97 -10.62 17.30
CA PRO A 337 -17.13 -9.20 17.63
C PRO A 337 -16.10 -8.72 18.66
N VAL A 338 -15.77 -9.58 19.62
CA VAL A 338 -14.77 -9.31 20.65
C VAL A 338 -13.38 -9.29 20.03
N VAL A 339 -13.08 -10.24 19.14
CA VAL A 339 -11.82 -10.29 18.40
C VAL A 339 -11.63 -9.04 17.54
N VAL A 340 -12.67 -8.56 16.84
CA VAL A 340 -12.59 -7.31 16.06
C VAL A 340 -12.32 -6.12 16.97
N ALA A 341 -13.09 -5.98 18.06
CA ALA A 341 -12.98 -4.82 18.95
C ALA A 341 -11.61 -4.77 19.67
N LEU A 342 -11.23 -5.87 20.34
CA LEU A 342 -9.96 -5.97 21.05
C LEU A 342 -8.78 -6.03 20.09
N GLY A 343 -8.90 -6.79 18.99
CA GLY A 343 -7.86 -6.89 17.96
C GLY A 343 -7.56 -5.53 17.34
N LEU A 344 -8.57 -4.76 16.94
CA LEU A 344 -8.37 -3.40 16.45
C LEU A 344 -7.76 -2.49 17.52
N ALA A 345 -8.28 -2.51 18.75
CA ALA A 345 -7.80 -1.65 19.83
C ALA A 345 -6.32 -1.92 20.17
N ILE A 346 -5.95 -3.19 20.37
CA ILE A 346 -4.58 -3.61 20.68
C ILE A 346 -3.65 -3.29 19.50
N SER A 347 -4.05 -3.60 18.27
CA SER A 347 -3.23 -3.35 17.07
C SER A 347 -2.99 -1.86 16.84
N VAL A 348 -4.00 -1.03 17.06
CA VAL A 348 -3.86 0.44 16.98
C VAL A 348 -2.96 0.95 18.10
N ALA A 349 -3.07 0.42 19.32
CA ALA A 349 -2.21 0.80 20.44
C ALA A 349 -0.74 0.43 20.19
N LEU A 350 -0.47 -0.80 19.75
CA LEU A 350 0.88 -1.27 19.40
C LEU A 350 1.47 -0.52 18.20
N SER A 351 0.65 -0.28 17.17
CA SER A 351 1.02 0.55 16.01
C SER A 351 1.37 1.98 16.43
N ALA A 352 0.55 2.61 17.28
CA ALA A 352 0.84 3.95 17.79
C ALA A 352 2.14 3.96 18.62
N LEU A 353 2.36 2.96 19.49
CA LEU A 353 3.59 2.85 20.28
C LEU A 353 4.83 2.70 19.39
N SER A 354 4.78 1.82 18.39
CA SER A 354 5.81 1.66 17.35
C SER A 354 6.10 2.99 16.66
N PHE A 355 5.04 3.68 16.23
CA PHE A 355 5.13 4.92 15.49
C PHE A 355 5.83 6.03 16.29
N TYR A 356 5.41 6.23 17.55
CA TYR A 356 5.92 7.32 18.38
C TYR A 356 7.32 7.06 18.95
N THR A 357 7.80 5.82 18.93
CA THR A 357 9.13 5.44 19.42
C THR A 357 10.14 5.35 18.27
N ILE A 358 10.06 4.30 17.45
CA ILE A 358 11.11 3.94 16.49
C ILE A 358 10.89 4.59 15.14
N GLU A 359 9.66 4.59 14.60
CA GLU A 359 9.42 5.10 13.26
C GLU A 359 9.69 6.61 13.18
N ARG A 360 9.21 7.38 14.16
CA ARG A 360 9.48 8.82 14.22
C ARG A 360 10.97 9.13 14.34
N TRP A 361 11.72 8.32 15.08
CA TRP A 361 13.17 8.46 15.18
C TRP A 361 13.88 8.15 13.85
N ALA A 362 13.51 7.05 13.20
CA ALA A 362 14.08 6.65 11.91
C ALA A 362 13.80 7.71 10.82
N LEU A 363 12.57 8.25 10.79
CA LEU A 363 12.19 9.34 9.89
C LEU A 363 13.00 10.62 10.15
N ARG A 364 13.31 10.94 11.42
CA ARG A 364 14.19 12.07 11.76
C ARG A 364 15.62 11.87 11.28
N MET A 365 16.17 10.67 11.36
CA MET A 365 17.53 10.40 10.86
C MET A 365 17.63 10.54 9.34
N ARG A 366 16.65 10.01 8.61
CA ARG A 366 16.51 10.22 7.15
C ARG A 366 16.56 11.70 6.78
N ASP A 367 15.88 12.55 7.57
CA ASP A 367 15.77 13.98 7.32
C ASP A 367 16.98 14.77 7.88
N GLY A 368 17.65 14.26 8.89
CA GLY A 368 18.82 14.86 9.57
C GLY A 368 20.11 14.82 8.74
N GLU A 369 20.33 13.75 7.96
CA GLU A 369 21.49 13.63 7.05
C GLU A 369 21.54 14.76 6.00
N ARG A 370 20.39 15.36 5.65
CA ARG A 370 20.35 16.49 4.70
C ARG A 370 20.88 17.80 5.28
N LYS A 371 20.74 18.03 6.59
CA LYS A 371 21.22 19.27 7.22
C LYS A 371 22.74 19.30 7.44
N GLY A 372 23.42 18.16 7.36
CA GLY A 372 24.88 18.07 7.51
C GLY A 372 25.69 18.43 6.25
N GLY A 373 25.05 18.47 5.07
CA GLY A 373 25.71 18.74 3.78
C GLY A 373 25.80 20.23 3.39
N GLU A 374 25.10 21.11 4.10
CA GLU A 374 25.15 22.57 3.91
C GLU A 374 26.05 23.23 4.98
N ARG A 375 27.32 22.82 5.08
CA ARG A 375 28.32 23.66 5.75
C ARG A 375 28.78 24.73 4.75
N GLN A 376 28.36 25.96 4.99
CA GLN A 376 28.78 27.16 4.27
C GLN A 376 30.32 27.24 4.13
N PRO A 377 30.86 27.78 3.02
CA PRO A 377 32.28 28.09 2.94
C PRO A 377 32.60 29.13 4.02
N GLN A 378 33.55 28.81 4.90
CA GLN A 378 34.09 29.77 5.86
C GLN A 378 34.66 30.97 5.10
N ALA A 379 34.05 32.14 5.29
CA ALA A 379 34.67 33.40 4.91
C ALA A 379 35.95 33.57 5.75
N GLN A 380 37.09 33.68 5.08
CA GLN A 380 38.37 34.06 5.70
C GLN A 380 38.27 35.50 6.21
N PRO A 381 38.66 35.80 7.46
CA PRO A 381 38.79 37.18 7.91
C PRO A 381 40.05 37.81 7.32
N ALA A 382 39.91 39.06 6.88
CA ALA A 382 40.97 39.93 6.38
C ALA A 382 41.91 40.40 7.49
#